data_AF-J3I5H0-F1
#
_entry.id   AF-J3I5H0-F1
#
_cell.length_a   1.000
_cell.length_b   1.000
_cell.length_c   1.000
_cell.angle_alpha   90.00
_cell.angle_beta   90.00
_cell.angle_gamma   90.00
#
_symmetry.space_group_name_H-M   'P 1'
#
loop_
_entity.id
_entity.type
_entity.pdbx_description
1 polymer ?
#
loop_
_entity_poly.entity_id
_entity_poly.type
_entity_poly.pdbx_seq_one_letter_code
_entity_poly.pdbx_strand_id
1 'polypeptide(L)' 'MSIRCTVESAFFIAWNFLERTGELGPPDETANLLLDAIEAQLRRGERRQLMLANKAIDAWRLHAAKGRPSPKAHVG' A
#
# COMPACT_ATOMS: atom_id res chain seq x y z
N MET A 1 -10.83 -21.73 -10.29
CA MET A 1 -9.97 -20.91 -9.42
C MET A 1 -9.44 -19.73 -10.23
N SER A 2 -10.08 -18.57 -10.11
CA SER A 2 -9.75 -17.40 -10.93
C SER A 2 -8.36 -16.88 -10.61
N ILE A 3 -7.50 -16.87 -11.63
CA ILE A 3 -6.21 -16.19 -11.66
C ILE A 3 -6.53 -14.69 -11.58
N ARG A 4 -6.68 -14.16 -10.37
CA ARG A 4 -6.61 -12.71 -10.17
C ARG A 4 -5.17 -12.31 -10.44
N CYS A 5 -4.97 -11.28 -11.25
CA CYS A 5 -3.65 -10.83 -11.67
C CYS A 5 -2.74 -10.67 -10.44
N THR A 6 -1.45 -10.99 -10.58
CA THR A 6 -0.44 -10.87 -9.51
C THR A 6 -0.47 -9.51 -8.81
N VAL A 7 -0.78 -8.46 -9.58
CA VAL A 7 -0.99 -7.08 -9.11
C VAL A 7 -2.20 -6.98 -8.18
N GLU A 8 -3.39 -7.43 -8.61
CA GLU A 8 -4.62 -7.36 -7.83
C GLU A 8 -4.50 -8.16 -6.52
N SER A 9 -3.87 -9.33 -6.58
CA SER A 9 -3.66 -10.17 -5.41
C SER A 9 -2.70 -9.50 -4.41
N ALA A 10 -1.61 -8.91 -4.88
CA ALA A 10 -0.68 -8.15 -4.03
C ALA A 10 -1.34 -6.90 -3.43
N PHE A 11 -2.12 -6.17 -4.23
CA PHE A 11 -2.86 -5.00 -3.78
C PHE A 11 -3.84 -5.36 -2.66
N PHE A 12 -4.65 -6.40 -2.85
CA PHE A 12 -5.66 -6.79 -1.86
C PHE A 12 -5.02 -7.24 -0.53
N ILE A 13 -3.87 -7.91 -0.59
CA ILE A 13 -3.12 -8.29 0.62
C ILE A 13 -2.62 -7.04 1.35
N ALA A 14 -2.00 -6.10 0.63
CA ALA A 14 -1.48 -4.86 1.21
C ALA A 14 -2.60 -3.98 1.78
N TRP A 15 -3.70 -3.84 1.04
CA TRP A 15 -4.87 -3.07 1.44
C TRP A 15 -5.53 -3.64 2.69
N ASN A 16 -5.85 -4.94 2.71
CA ASN A 16 -6.46 -5.60 3.87
C ASN A 16 -5.53 -5.55 5.10
N PHE A 17 -4.21 -5.60 4.90
CA PHE A 17 -3.26 -5.38 6.00
C PHE A 17 -3.40 -3.98 6.59
N LEU A 18 -3.40 -2.93 5.76
CA LEU A 18 -3.54 -1.54 6.23
C LEU A 18 -4.92 -1.22 6.82
N GLU A 19 -5.99 -1.79 6.26
CA GLU A 19 -7.34 -1.70 6.84
C GLU A 19 -7.36 -2.32 8.24
N ARG A 20 -6.75 -3.50 8.41
CA ARG A 20 -6.70 -4.19 9.71
C ARG A 20 -5.83 -3.49 10.74
N THR A 21 -4.76 -2.80 10.32
CA THR A 21 -3.92 -2.04 11.25
C THR A 21 -4.50 -0.67 11.61
N GLY A 22 -5.53 -0.21 10.90
CA GLY A 22 -6.07 1.14 11.07
C GLY A 22 -5.10 2.25 10.62
N GLU A 23 -4.04 1.89 9.89
CA GLU A 23 -3.08 2.82 9.28
C GLU A 23 -3.52 3.23 7.86
N LEU A 24 -4.77 2.93 7.50
CA LEU A 24 -5.34 3.33 6.23
C LEU A 24 -5.55 4.84 6.22
N GLY A 25 -4.79 5.53 5.37
CA GLY A 25 -4.95 6.96 5.14
C GLY A 25 -6.11 7.25 4.19
N PRO A 26 -6.03 8.34 3.40
CA PRO A 26 -6.99 8.59 2.34
C PRO A 26 -6.99 7.38 1.38
N PRO A 27 -8.16 6.77 1.10
CA PRO A 27 -8.23 5.57 0.28
C PRO A 27 -7.69 5.82 -1.13
N ASP A 28 -7.93 6.99 -1.71
CA ASP A 28 -7.37 7.40 -3.02
C ASP A 28 -5.84 7.45 -3.01
N GLU A 29 -5.24 8.13 -2.03
CA GLU A 29 -3.77 8.27 -1.94
C GLU A 29 -3.10 6.92 -1.66
N THR A 30 -3.68 6.15 -0.73
CA THR A 30 -3.20 4.81 -0.37
C THR A 30 -3.24 3.89 -1.58
N ALA A 31 -4.35 3.89 -2.33
CA ALA A 31 -4.49 3.06 -3.52
C ALA A 31 -3.46 3.42 -4.59
N ASN A 32 -3.27 4.71 -4.86
CA ASN A 32 -2.36 5.18 -5.89
C ASN A 32 -0.90 4.84 -5.55
N LEU A 33 -0.50 4.98 -4.28
CA LEU A 33 0.84 4.59 -3.81
C LEU A 33 1.08 3.08 -3.86
N LEU A 34 0.09 2.27 -3.44
CA LEU A 34 0.21 0.81 -3.50
C LEU A 34 0.35 0.34 -4.95
N LEU A 35 -0.44 0.89 -5.87
CA LEU A 35 -0.38 0.57 -7.29
C LEU A 35 0.96 0.99 -7.91
N ASP A 36 1.43 2.21 -7.64
CA ASP A 36 2.73 2.69 -8.13
C ASP A 36 3.89 1.81 -7.65
N ALA A 37 3.89 1.45 -6.35
CA ALA A 37 4.91 0.57 -5.78
C ALA A 37 4.90 -0.83 -6.42
N ILE A 38 3.72 -1.40 -6.63
CA ILE A 38 3.57 -2.71 -7.29
C ILE A 38 4.02 -2.64 -8.75
N GLU A 39 3.64 -1.59 -9.49
CA GLU A 39 4.03 -1.39 -10.89
C GLU A 39 5.54 -1.19 -11.03
N ALA A 40 6.16 -0.42 -10.13
CA ALA A 40 7.60 -0.23 -10.07
C ALA A 40 8.36 -1.55 -9.83
N GLN A 41 7.83 -2.42 -8.98
CA GLN A 41 8.43 -3.74 -8.75
C GLN A 41 8.19 -4.70 -9.92
N LEU A 42 7.02 -4.64 -10.57
CA LEU A 42 6.76 -5.40 -11.80
C LEU A 42 7.73 -5.01 -12.91
N ARG A 43 7.99 -3.71 -13.09
CA ARG A 43 8.98 -3.19 -14.04
C ARG A 43 10.40 -3.67 -13.74
N ARG A 44 10.72 -3.93 -12.47
CA ARG A 44 12.01 -4.54 -12.05
C ARG A 44 12.06 -6.06 -12.26
N GLY A 45 10.96 -6.68 -12.70
CA GLY A 45 10.86 -8.12 -12.95
C GLY A 45 10.38 -8.94 -11.74
N GLU A 46 9.99 -8.29 -10.64
CA GLU A 46 9.48 -8.99 -9.46
C GLU A 46 8.05 -9.50 -9.72
N ARG A 47 7.85 -10.82 -9.61
CA ARG A 47 6.55 -11.47 -9.86
C ARG A 47 5.96 -12.15 -8.63
N ARG A 48 6.66 -12.09 -7.50
CA ARG A 48 6.22 -12.71 -6.25
C ARG A 48 5.17 -11.84 -5.56
N GLN A 49 3.92 -12.30 -5.57
CA GLN A 49 2.75 -11.57 -5.01
C GLN A 49 2.99 -11.05 -3.57
N LEU A 50 3.51 -11.92 -2.69
CA LEU A 50 3.80 -11.54 -1.30
C LEU A 50 4.89 -10.46 -1.19
N MET A 51 5.90 -10.50 -2.05
CA MET A 51 7.00 -9.52 -2.03
C MET A 51 6.53 -8.16 -2.56
N LEU A 52 5.67 -8.17 -3.58
CA LEU A 52 5.00 -6.96 -4.08
C LEU A 52 4.15 -6.30 -2.99
N ALA A 53 3.32 -7.09 -2.29
CA ALA A 53 2.49 -6.61 -1.19
C ALA A 53 3.34 -6.02 -0.06
N ASN A 54 4.36 -6.76 0.40
CA ASN A 54 5.25 -6.29 1.48
C ASN A 54 5.97 -4.99 1.11
N LYS A 55 6.45 -4.86 -0.14
CA LYS A 55 7.10 -3.63 -0.60
C LYS A 55 6.12 -2.47 -0.75
N ALA A 56 4.88 -2.74 -1.16
CA ALA A 56 3.85 -1.71 -1.24
C ALA A 56 3.48 -1.19 0.16
N ILE A 57 3.36 -2.08 1.16
CA ILE A 57 3.18 -1.70 2.57
C ILE A 57 4.36 -0.86 3.07
N ASP A 58 5.60 -1.27 2.78
CA ASP A 58 6.80 -0.54 3.19
C ASP A 58 6.85 0.87 2.56
N ALA A 59 6.54 0.97 1.26
CA ALA A 59 6.44 2.25 0.57
C ALA A 59 5.37 3.16 1.17
N TRP A 60 4.18 2.62 1.50
CA TRP A 60 3.14 3.35 2.22
C TRP A 60 3.62 3.80 3.60
N ARG A 61 4.27 2.94 4.37
CA ARG A 61 4.80 3.30 5.69
C ARG A 61 5.85 4.40 5.62
N LEU A 62 6.75 4.35 4.63
CA LEU A 62 7.73 5.41 4.39
C LEU A 62 7.05 6.72 3.99
N HIS A 63 6.00 6.65 3.16
CA HIS A 63 5.20 7.82 2.78
C HIS A 63 4.43 8.39 3.97
N ALA A 64 3.71 7.57 4.73
CA ALA A 64 2.99 7.96 5.94
C ALA A 64 3.93 8.51 7.03
N ALA A 65 5.15 7.97 7.14
CA ALA A 65 6.17 8.51 8.04
C ALA A 65 6.70 9.87 7.58
N LYS A 66 6.85 10.10 6.27
CA LYS A 66 7.27 11.40 5.69
C LYS A 66 6.14 12.42 5.64
N GLY A 67 4.92 11.95 5.46
CA GLY A 67 3.69 12.72 5.26
C GLY A 67 2.83 12.81 6.51
N ARG A 68 3.38 12.56 7.72
CA ARG A 68 2.70 12.86 8.98
C ARG A 68 2.86 14.36 9.29
N PRO A 69 1.92 15.27 8.93
CA PRO A 69 1.72 16.40 9.80
C PRO A 69 1.30 15.79 11.15
N SER A 70 1.95 16.24 12.23
CA SER A 70 1.54 15.93 13.60
C SER A 70 0.01 15.97 13.72
N PRO A 71 -0.62 15.13 14.56
CA PRO A 71 -2.03 15.25 14.86
C PRO A 71 -2.25 16.62 15.49
N LYS A 72 -2.59 17.62 14.67
CA LYS A 72 -3.05 18.90 15.17
C LYS A 72 -4.47 18.66 15.66
N ALA A 73 -4.53 18.48 16.98
CA ALA A 73 -5.66 18.81 17.80
C ALA A 73 -6.51 19.93 17.15
N HIS A 74 -7.75 19.60 16.83
CA HIS A 74 -8.84 20.57 16.94
C HIS A 74 -9.75 20.06 18.04
N VAL A 75 -9.37 20.45 19.26
CA VAL A 75 -10.30 20.71 20.36
C VAL A 75 -10.39 22.24 20.43
N GLY A 76 -11.60 22.77 20.53
CA GLY A 76 -11.87 24.21 20.65
C GLY A 76 -13.01 24.66 19.77
#